data_AF-A0A1E1LIE6-F1
#
_entry.id   AF-A0A1E1LIE6-F1
#
_cell.length_a   1.000
_cell.length_b   1.000
_cell.length_c   1.000
_cell.angle_alpha   90.00
_cell.angle_beta   90.00
_cell.angle_gamma   90.00
#
_symmetry.space_group_name_H-M   'P 1'
#
loop_
_entity.id
_entity.type
_entity.pdbx_description
1 polymer ?
#
loop_
_entity_poly.entity_id
_entity_poly.type
_entity_poly.pdbx_seq_one_letter_code
_entity_poly.pdbx_strand_id
1 'polypeptide(L)'
;MSTLPETPFELKGGCFCSAIRYTISIPSLSSRPKVDPNTNVEIHPPTKVSSRLPMISLDHCTSCRRIAGAIIESWIIVPQSWVQFELQPRTPSPDQLQVIKPTMMGYLMPDKRVQEQTHVTHFESSETSNRTFCGKCGTHLTFYYSGPPGELAIKNAWGPYFDVASGTLDRESLEMEGFKPSRHVWAEDGIAWVKGLLKGGESSLQDR
;
A
#
# COMPACT_ATOMS: atom_id res chain seq x y z
N MET A 1 -12.13 16.69 12.55
CA MET A 1 -11.20 15.55 12.45
C MET A 1 -10.13 15.93 11.44
N SER A 2 -8.86 15.66 11.74
CA SER A 2 -7.77 15.89 10.78
C SER A 2 -7.94 15.04 9.53
N THR A 3 -7.55 15.59 8.38
CA THR A 3 -7.58 14.95 7.06
C THR A 3 -6.26 15.19 6.36
N LEU A 4 -5.88 14.32 5.41
CA LEU A 4 -4.71 14.57 4.57
C LEU A 4 -4.78 15.94 3.87
N PRO A 5 -3.64 16.56 3.55
CA PRO A 5 -3.61 17.87 2.90
C PRO A 5 -4.42 17.90 1.60
N GLU A 6 -5.10 19.03 1.33
CA GLU A 6 -5.76 19.25 0.03
C GLU A 6 -4.76 19.67 -1.06
N THR A 7 -3.64 20.27 -0.68
CA THR A 7 -2.52 20.62 -1.56
C THR A 7 -1.72 19.37 -1.97
N PRO A 8 -0.88 19.44 -3.01
CA PRO A 8 0.06 18.35 -3.31
C PRO A 8 1.00 18.07 -2.13
N PHE A 9 1.35 16.80 -1.93
CA PHE A 9 2.31 16.37 -0.92
C PHE A 9 2.92 15.01 -1.30
N GLU A 10 3.96 14.59 -0.59
CA GLU A 10 4.62 13.31 -0.82
C GLU A 10 4.57 12.43 0.43
N LEU A 11 4.48 11.12 0.21
CA LEU A 11 4.76 10.11 1.21
C LEU A 11 5.99 9.32 0.76
N LYS A 12 6.90 9.04 1.69
CA LYS A 12 8.14 8.31 1.43
C LYS A 12 8.19 7.05 2.27
N GLY A 13 8.85 6.04 1.74
CA GLY A 13 8.98 4.76 2.42
C GLY A 13 9.95 3.83 1.73
N GLY A 14 10.00 2.59 2.20
CA GLY A 14 10.84 1.55 1.65
C GLY A 14 10.95 0.33 2.53
N CYS A 15 11.80 -0.60 2.14
CA CYS A 15 12.09 -1.76 2.97
C CYS A 15 12.93 -1.38 4.20
N PHE A 16 12.95 -2.27 5.19
CA PHE A 16 13.68 -2.07 6.45
C PHE A 16 15.18 -1.78 6.23
N CYS A 17 15.83 -2.45 5.28
CA CYS A 17 17.25 -2.25 5.00
C CYS A 17 17.55 -1.11 4.01
N SER A 18 16.54 -0.34 3.59
CA SER A 18 16.64 0.77 2.64
C SER A 18 17.16 0.43 1.24
N ALA A 19 17.28 -0.86 0.90
CA ALA A 19 17.66 -1.31 -0.43
C ALA A 19 16.59 -1.02 -1.50
N ILE A 20 15.34 -0.85 -1.08
CA ILE A 20 14.21 -0.46 -1.91
C ILE A 20 13.59 0.76 -1.23
N ARG A 21 13.50 1.86 -1.97
CA ARG A 21 12.86 3.11 -1.53
C ARG A 21 11.79 3.51 -2.54
N TYR A 22 10.79 4.23 -2.09
CA TYR A 22 9.76 4.79 -2.96
C TYR A 22 9.29 6.17 -2.49
N THR A 23 8.76 6.93 -3.43
CA THR A 23 8.03 8.18 -3.19
C THR A 23 6.66 8.06 -3.84
N ILE A 24 5.62 8.42 -3.09
CA ILE A 24 4.23 8.54 -3.55
C ILE A 24 3.91 10.04 -3.64
N SER A 25 3.86 10.58 -4.85
CA SER A 25 3.54 11.98 -5.12
C SER A 25 2.03 12.16 -5.29
N ILE A 26 1.37 12.64 -4.24
CA ILE A 26 -0.08 12.80 -4.18
C ILE A 26 -0.44 14.18 -4.73
N PRO A 27 -1.28 14.29 -5.78
CA PRO A 27 -1.60 15.56 -6.41
C PRO A 27 -2.56 16.39 -5.55
N SER A 28 -2.92 17.59 -6.02
CA SER A 28 -3.98 18.38 -5.39
C SER A 28 -5.31 17.62 -5.37
N LEU A 29 -6.15 17.88 -4.36
CA LEU A 29 -7.41 17.18 -4.14
C LEU A 29 -8.33 17.15 -5.37
N SER A 30 -8.37 18.24 -6.14
CA SER A 30 -9.17 18.34 -7.37
C SER A 30 -8.81 17.28 -8.42
N SER A 31 -7.55 16.85 -8.43
CA SER A 31 -6.99 15.91 -9.41
C SER A 31 -6.99 14.46 -8.91
N ARG A 32 -7.41 14.21 -7.67
CA ARG A 32 -7.49 12.86 -7.09
C ARG A 32 -8.78 12.18 -7.56
N PRO A 33 -8.74 10.96 -8.15
CA PRO A 33 -9.94 10.21 -8.51
C PRO A 33 -10.87 10.02 -7.33
N LYS A 34 -12.18 9.99 -7.60
CA LYS A 34 -13.20 9.80 -6.56
C LYS A 34 -13.19 8.37 -6.03
N VAL A 35 -13.52 8.23 -4.76
CA VAL A 35 -13.78 6.97 -4.08
C VAL A 35 -15.22 7.06 -3.57
N ASP A 36 -16.14 6.40 -4.27
CA ASP A 36 -17.56 6.47 -3.92
C ASP A 36 -17.79 5.93 -2.49
N PRO A 37 -18.52 6.66 -1.63
CA PRO A 37 -18.86 6.22 -0.28
C PRO A 37 -19.54 4.85 -0.25
N ASN A 38 -19.16 4.03 0.72
CA ASN A 38 -19.87 2.78 1.01
C ASN A 38 -19.90 2.56 2.53
N THR A 39 -21.07 2.75 3.14
CA THR A 39 -21.26 2.68 4.59
C THR A 39 -20.92 1.32 5.20
N ASN A 40 -20.87 0.25 4.40
CA ASN A 40 -20.53 -1.09 4.90
C ASN A 40 -19.03 -1.28 5.13
N VAL A 41 -18.19 -0.42 4.53
CA VAL A 41 -16.73 -0.52 4.60
C VAL A 41 -16.06 0.69 5.25
N GLU A 42 -16.73 1.84 5.33
CA GLU A 42 -16.17 3.04 5.96
C GLU A 42 -15.99 2.86 7.48
N ILE A 43 -14.79 3.18 7.97
CA ILE A 43 -14.44 3.16 9.41
C ILE A 43 -15.04 4.39 10.11
N HIS A 44 -15.09 5.51 9.40
CA HIS A 44 -15.65 6.77 9.87
C HIS A 44 -16.40 7.45 8.73
N PRO A 45 -17.31 8.41 9.01
CA PRO A 45 -17.99 9.15 7.95
C PRO A 45 -16.98 9.71 6.93
N PRO A 46 -17.24 9.54 5.62
CA PRO A 46 -16.33 10.01 4.60
C PRO A 46 -16.28 11.54 4.59
N THR A 47 -15.08 12.08 4.40
CA THR A 47 -14.83 13.52 4.28
C THR A 47 -14.60 13.88 2.82
N LYS A 48 -14.61 15.18 2.50
CA LYS A 48 -14.22 15.70 1.18
C LYS A 48 -12.88 15.13 0.69
N VAL A 49 -11.94 14.88 1.62
CA VAL A 49 -10.61 14.33 1.32
C VAL A 49 -10.66 12.81 1.18
N SER A 50 -11.25 12.08 2.14
CA SER A 50 -11.26 10.61 2.14
C SER A 50 -12.22 9.98 1.11
N SER A 51 -13.09 10.79 0.49
CA SER A 51 -13.86 10.40 -0.72
C SER A 51 -13.03 10.49 -2.02
N ARG A 52 -11.71 10.57 -1.92
CA ARG A 52 -10.76 10.58 -3.04
C ARG A 52 -9.51 9.79 -2.70
N LEU A 53 -8.78 9.31 -3.71
CA LEU A 53 -7.49 8.64 -3.51
C LEU A 53 -6.47 9.59 -2.83
N PRO A 54 -5.44 9.10 -2.10
CA PRO A 54 -5.17 7.69 -1.82
C PRO A 54 -6.22 7.08 -0.89
N MET A 55 -6.57 5.81 -1.12
CA MET A 55 -7.45 5.07 -0.21
C MET A 55 -6.57 4.31 0.79
N ILE A 56 -6.73 4.61 2.08
CA ILE A 56 -6.00 3.90 3.15
C ILE A 56 -6.96 2.92 3.80
N SER A 57 -6.63 1.64 3.80
CA SER A 57 -7.51 0.57 4.24
C SER A 57 -6.87 -0.38 5.24
N LEU A 58 -7.71 -1.00 6.06
CA LEU A 58 -7.40 -2.19 6.85
C LEU A 58 -7.97 -3.41 6.14
N ASP A 59 -7.09 -4.28 5.65
CA ASP A 59 -7.41 -5.50 4.95
C ASP A 59 -7.37 -6.71 5.89
N HIS A 60 -8.49 -7.42 5.94
CA HIS A 60 -8.74 -8.57 6.79
C HIS A 60 -8.53 -9.91 6.07
N CYS A 61 -8.20 -9.89 4.78
CA CYS A 61 -8.04 -11.09 3.97
C CYS A 61 -7.00 -12.05 4.58
N THR A 62 -7.35 -13.34 4.60
CA THR A 62 -6.46 -14.40 5.10
C THR A 62 -5.12 -14.44 4.36
N SER A 63 -5.10 -14.19 3.05
CA SER A 63 -3.87 -14.21 2.25
C SER A 63 -2.93 -13.08 2.62
N CYS A 64 -3.43 -11.84 2.71
CA CYS A 64 -2.64 -10.68 3.09
C CYS A 64 -2.07 -10.85 4.51
N ARG A 65 -2.90 -11.30 5.46
CA ARG A 65 -2.49 -11.62 6.82
C ARG A 65 -1.33 -12.62 6.87
N ARG A 66 -1.44 -13.73 6.13
CA ARG A 66 -0.43 -14.81 6.13
C ARG A 66 0.86 -14.40 5.45
N ILE A 67 0.78 -13.61 4.38
CA ILE A 67 1.94 -13.24 3.57
C ILE A 67 2.76 -12.15 4.27
N ALA A 68 2.11 -11.14 4.83
CA ALA A 68 2.80 -10.10 5.58
C ALA A 68 3.25 -10.57 6.98
N GLY A 69 2.61 -11.62 7.52
CA GLY A 69 2.80 -12.03 8.91
C GLY A 69 2.16 -11.08 9.92
N ALA A 70 1.37 -10.11 9.46
CA ALA A 70 0.64 -9.14 10.28
C ALA A 70 -0.83 -9.54 10.39
N ILE A 71 -1.41 -9.42 11.60
CA ILE A 71 -2.81 -9.84 11.85
C ILE A 71 -3.83 -9.05 11.02
N ILE A 72 -3.55 -7.77 10.77
CA ILE A 72 -4.27 -6.91 9.83
C ILE A 72 -3.20 -6.24 8.96
N GLU A 73 -3.39 -6.27 7.64
CA GLU A 73 -2.54 -5.52 6.73
C GLU A 73 -3.15 -4.15 6.48
N SER A 74 -2.32 -3.10 6.48
CA SER A 74 -2.77 -1.75 6.15
C SER A 74 -2.24 -1.36 4.79
N TRP A 75 -3.12 -1.06 3.83
CA TRP A 75 -2.73 -0.68 2.48
C TRP A 75 -2.95 0.80 2.21
N ILE A 76 -2.07 1.39 1.39
CA ILE A 76 -2.32 2.64 0.68
C ILE A 76 -2.51 2.28 -0.78
N ILE A 77 -3.72 2.52 -1.28
CA ILE A 77 -4.13 2.17 -2.63
C ILE A 77 -4.04 3.43 -3.48
N VAL A 78 -3.19 3.38 -4.51
CA VAL A 78 -2.81 4.54 -5.31
C VAL A 78 -2.72 4.22 -6.80
N PRO A 79 -2.97 5.20 -7.68
CA PRO A 79 -2.62 5.07 -9.09
C PRO A 79 -1.12 4.81 -9.26
N GLN A 80 -0.78 3.94 -10.20
CA GLN A 80 0.61 3.61 -10.54
C GLN A 80 1.44 4.83 -10.91
N SER A 81 0.83 5.84 -11.55
CA SER A 81 1.49 7.08 -11.95
C SER A 81 1.92 7.98 -10.79
N TRP A 82 1.47 7.72 -9.57
CA TRP A 82 1.85 8.51 -8.40
C TRP A 82 3.12 7.99 -7.73
N VAL A 83 3.64 6.82 -8.12
CA VAL A 83 4.71 6.15 -7.38
C VAL A 83 5.97 5.99 -8.22
N GLN A 84 7.11 6.35 -7.64
CA GLN A 84 8.43 6.09 -8.20
C GLN A 84 9.25 5.25 -7.23
N PHE A 85 9.83 4.16 -7.73
CA PHE A 85 10.75 3.30 -6.99
C PHE A 85 12.21 3.63 -7.29
N GLU A 86 13.06 3.42 -6.29
CA GLU A 86 14.51 3.60 -6.30
C GLU A 86 15.16 2.38 -5.64
N LEU A 87 15.99 1.67 -6.40
CA LEU A 87 16.54 0.37 -6.01
C LEU A 87 18.06 0.44 -5.90
N GLN A 88 18.59 -0.07 -4.80
CA GLN A 88 20.03 -0.30 -4.67
C GLN A 88 20.44 -1.56 -5.44
N PRO A 89 21.58 -1.52 -6.15
CA PRO A 89 22.15 -2.71 -6.78
C PRO A 89 22.66 -3.69 -5.73
N ARG A 90 22.61 -5.01 -6.01
CA ARG A 90 23.13 -6.05 -5.12
C ARG A 90 24.64 -5.96 -4.92
N THR A 91 25.35 -5.67 -6.00
CA THR A 91 26.80 -5.58 -6.03
C THR A 91 27.16 -4.14 -6.39
N PRO A 92 27.32 -3.25 -5.39
CA PRO A 92 27.71 -1.88 -5.67
C PRO A 92 29.10 -1.89 -6.31
N SER A 93 29.21 -1.38 -7.53
CA SER A 93 30.51 -1.08 -8.12
C SER A 93 31.04 0.19 -7.45
N PRO A 94 32.36 0.30 -7.15
CA PRO A 94 32.96 1.50 -6.60
C PRO A 94 32.66 2.77 -7.43
N ASP A 95 32.42 2.59 -8.73
CA ASP A 95 32.12 3.67 -9.69
C ASP A 95 30.62 3.81 -10.03
N GLN A 96 29.76 2.95 -9.47
CA GLN A 96 28.32 2.95 -9.73
C GLN A 96 27.51 2.89 -8.43
N LEU A 97 27.46 4.03 -7.73
CA LEU A 97 26.38 4.37 -6.79
C LEU A 97 25.03 4.65 -7.50
N GLN A 98 24.83 4.13 -8.72
CA GLN A 98 23.64 4.41 -9.50
C GLN A 98 22.44 3.64 -8.94
N VAL A 99 21.56 4.39 -8.30
CA VAL A 99 20.20 3.96 -7.98
C VAL A 99 19.50 3.55 -9.28
N ILE A 100 18.95 2.33 -9.29
CA ILE A 100 18.16 1.82 -10.41
C ILE A 100 16.72 2.31 -10.25
N LYS A 101 16.19 3.00 -11.26
CA LYS A 101 14.80 3.46 -11.32
C LYS A 101 14.02 2.59 -12.31
N PRO A 102 13.33 1.53 -11.87
CA PRO A 102 12.56 0.69 -12.77
C PRO A 102 11.33 1.44 -13.29
N THR A 103 10.77 0.96 -14.40
CA THR A 103 9.37 1.28 -14.72
C THR A 103 8.45 0.68 -13.65
N MET A 104 7.22 1.18 -13.52
CA MET A 104 6.29 0.63 -12.54
C MET A 104 6.07 -0.88 -12.74
N MET A 105 5.88 -1.32 -13.99
CA MET A 105 5.76 -2.75 -14.27
C MET A 105 7.05 -3.53 -14.03
N GLY A 106 8.20 -2.94 -14.34
CA GLY A 106 9.50 -3.52 -14.01
C GLY A 106 9.74 -3.67 -12.51
N TYR A 107 8.96 -2.98 -11.66
CA TYR A 107 8.96 -3.19 -10.21
C TYR A 107 7.89 -4.19 -9.76
N LEU A 108 6.64 -4.03 -10.19
CA LEU A 108 5.50 -4.84 -9.72
C LEU A 108 5.54 -6.28 -10.23
N MET A 109 6.11 -6.49 -11.41
CA MET A 109 6.31 -7.78 -12.06
C MET A 109 7.73 -7.83 -12.65
N PRO A 110 8.78 -7.83 -11.80
CA PRO A 110 10.16 -7.68 -12.22
C PRO A 110 10.64 -8.93 -12.97
N ASP A 111 11.30 -8.71 -14.11
CA ASP A 111 11.97 -9.79 -14.82
C ASP A 111 13.18 -10.32 -14.04
N LYS A 112 13.79 -11.41 -14.54
CA LYS A 112 14.98 -12.01 -13.91
C LYS A 112 16.12 -11.00 -13.75
N ARG A 113 16.31 -10.10 -14.73
CA ARG A 113 17.39 -9.12 -14.71
C ARG A 113 17.22 -8.16 -13.53
N VAL A 114 16.03 -7.60 -13.32
CA VAL A 114 15.78 -6.70 -12.17
C VAL A 114 15.98 -7.44 -10.84
N GLN A 115 15.50 -8.68 -10.73
CA GLN A 115 15.64 -9.48 -9.50
C GLN A 115 17.09 -9.91 -9.20
N GLU A 116 17.90 -10.14 -10.23
CA GLU A 116 19.33 -10.45 -10.12
C GLU A 116 20.18 -9.19 -9.83
N GLN A 117 19.82 -8.04 -10.42
CA GLN A 117 20.57 -6.79 -10.24
C GLN A 117 20.23 -6.07 -8.93
N THR A 118 19.03 -6.28 -8.38
CA THR A 118 18.51 -5.54 -7.20
C THR A 118 18.02 -6.49 -6.12
N HIS A 119 17.53 -5.92 -5.02
CA HIS A 119 16.92 -6.69 -3.93
C HIS A 119 15.40 -6.84 -4.04
N VAL A 120 14.76 -6.43 -5.15
CA VAL A 120 13.33 -6.68 -5.37
C VAL A 120 13.14 -8.18 -5.65
N THR A 121 12.16 -8.79 -4.99
CA THR A 121 11.74 -10.16 -5.24
C THR A 121 10.24 -10.17 -5.41
N HIS A 122 9.76 -11.03 -6.30
CA HIS A 122 8.35 -11.14 -6.66
C HIS A 122 7.89 -12.60 -6.58
N PHE A 123 6.62 -12.77 -6.24
CA PHE A 123 5.91 -14.03 -6.44
C PHE A 123 4.43 -13.78 -6.74
N GLU A 124 3.80 -14.77 -7.33
CA GLU A 124 2.36 -14.80 -7.58
C GLU A 124 1.66 -15.58 -6.46
N SER A 125 0.78 -14.93 -5.71
CA SER A 125 -0.07 -15.63 -4.72
C SER A 125 -1.31 -16.28 -5.38
N SER A 126 -1.64 -15.86 -6.60
CA SER A 126 -2.58 -16.48 -7.54
C SER A 126 -2.26 -15.96 -8.95
N GLU A 127 -2.93 -16.50 -9.98
CA GLU A 127 -2.71 -16.14 -11.41
C GLU A 127 -2.70 -14.62 -11.68
N THR A 128 -3.48 -13.86 -10.94
CA THR A 128 -3.60 -12.40 -11.11
C THR A 128 -3.08 -11.60 -9.92
N SER A 129 -2.55 -12.25 -8.88
CA SER A 129 -2.12 -11.58 -7.65
C SER A 129 -0.61 -11.58 -7.51
N ASN A 130 -0.01 -10.43 -7.81
CA ASN A 130 1.44 -10.23 -7.81
C ASN A 130 1.86 -9.52 -6.52
N ARG A 131 2.93 -10.00 -5.90
CA ARG A 131 3.44 -9.43 -4.64
C ARG A 131 4.92 -9.17 -4.74
N THR A 132 5.35 -8.04 -4.20
CA THR A 132 6.78 -7.71 -4.12
C THR A 132 7.23 -7.57 -2.68
N PHE A 133 8.46 -8.00 -2.43
CA PHE A 133 9.12 -7.87 -1.14
C PHE A 133 10.62 -7.70 -1.33
N CYS A 134 11.31 -7.28 -0.27
CA CYS A 134 12.76 -7.16 -0.29
C CYS A 134 13.42 -8.52 -0.03
N GLY A 135 14.12 -9.08 -1.03
CA GLY A 135 14.89 -10.31 -0.88
C GLY A 135 16.10 -10.21 0.07
N LYS A 136 16.44 -9.01 0.55
CA LYS A 136 17.53 -8.79 1.53
C LYS A 136 17.05 -8.82 2.98
N CYS A 137 15.88 -8.23 3.28
CA CYS A 137 15.38 -8.09 4.65
C CYS A 137 13.99 -8.68 4.89
N GLY A 138 13.32 -9.19 3.85
CA GLY A 138 12.00 -9.82 3.95
C GLY A 138 10.81 -8.85 3.99
N THR A 139 11.02 -7.52 4.02
CA THR A 139 9.90 -6.57 4.06
C THR A 139 8.97 -6.74 2.86
N HIS A 140 7.73 -7.13 3.12
CA HIS A 140 6.63 -7.12 2.15
C HIS A 140 6.24 -5.68 1.81
N LEU A 141 6.14 -5.36 0.52
CA LEU A 141 6.04 -3.98 0.05
C LEU A 141 4.77 -3.70 -0.74
N THR A 142 4.40 -4.56 -1.69
CA THR A 142 3.27 -4.27 -2.58
C THR A 142 2.40 -5.47 -2.88
N PHE A 143 1.14 -5.18 -3.17
CA PHE A 143 0.22 -6.07 -3.86
C PHE A 143 -0.25 -5.42 -5.16
N TYR A 144 -0.26 -6.19 -6.26
CA TYR A 144 -0.74 -5.75 -7.55
C TYR A 144 -1.63 -6.81 -8.19
N TYR A 145 -2.86 -6.43 -8.48
CA TYR A 145 -3.82 -7.26 -9.18
C TYR A 145 -3.75 -7.00 -10.70
N SER A 146 -3.33 -7.98 -11.48
CA SER A 146 -3.16 -7.90 -12.94
C SER A 146 -4.40 -8.33 -13.75
N GLY A 147 -5.51 -8.67 -13.07
CA GLY A 147 -6.77 -9.01 -13.71
C GLY A 147 -7.61 -7.77 -14.09
N PRO A 148 -8.89 -7.97 -14.48
CA PRO A 148 -9.79 -6.87 -14.79
C PRO A 148 -9.95 -5.92 -13.60
N PRO A 149 -9.85 -4.59 -13.79
CA PRO A 149 -9.96 -3.65 -12.69
C PRO A 149 -11.33 -3.75 -11.99
N GLY A 150 -11.35 -3.47 -10.69
CA GLY A 150 -12.61 -3.45 -9.93
C GLY A 150 -13.58 -2.39 -10.46
N GLU A 151 -14.88 -2.65 -10.30
CA GLU A 151 -15.97 -1.76 -10.78
C GLU A 151 -15.79 -0.30 -10.33
N LEU A 152 -15.37 -0.10 -9.07
CA LEU A 152 -15.12 1.23 -8.52
C LEU A 152 -14.03 2.00 -9.27
N ALA A 153 -12.94 1.30 -9.63
CA ALA A 153 -11.81 1.88 -10.34
C ALA A 153 -12.17 2.21 -11.79
N ILE A 154 -12.99 1.38 -12.44
CA ILE A 154 -13.54 1.64 -13.78
C ILE A 154 -14.43 2.88 -13.73
N LYS A 155 -15.47 2.86 -12.87
CA LYS A 155 -16.46 3.93 -12.75
C LYS A 155 -15.84 5.29 -12.46
N ASN A 156 -14.81 5.33 -11.61
CA ASN A 156 -14.17 6.56 -11.19
C ASN A 156 -12.85 6.85 -11.92
N ALA A 157 -12.56 6.12 -13.00
CA ALA A 157 -11.40 6.31 -13.87
C ALA A 157 -10.07 6.42 -13.11
N TRP A 158 -9.80 5.48 -12.21
CA TRP A 158 -8.56 5.48 -11.40
C TRP A 158 -7.29 5.27 -12.25
N GLY A 159 -7.45 4.69 -13.45
CA GLY A 159 -6.34 4.17 -14.22
C GLY A 159 -5.76 2.90 -13.56
N PRO A 160 -4.56 2.46 -13.96
CA PRO A 160 -3.88 1.35 -13.30
C PRO A 160 -3.49 1.76 -11.88
N TYR A 161 -3.78 0.90 -10.91
CA TYR A 161 -3.53 1.13 -9.49
C TYR A 161 -2.91 -0.11 -8.84
N PHE A 162 -2.38 0.06 -7.64
CA PHE A 162 -1.81 -1.01 -6.83
C PHE A 162 -1.75 -0.57 -5.37
N ASP A 163 -1.33 -1.49 -4.51
CA ASP A 163 -1.36 -1.31 -3.07
C ASP A 163 0.08 -1.30 -2.54
N VAL A 164 0.38 -0.32 -1.68
CA VAL A 164 1.65 -0.20 -0.94
C VAL A 164 1.39 -0.45 0.53
N ALA A 165 2.17 -1.33 1.15
CA ALA A 165 2.04 -1.66 2.57
C ALA A 165 2.35 -0.42 3.41
N SER A 166 1.34 0.08 4.14
CA SER A 166 1.44 1.33 4.91
C SER A 166 2.57 1.25 5.94
N GLY A 167 2.77 0.08 6.55
CA GLY A 167 3.84 -0.15 7.54
C GLY A 167 5.26 0.00 6.99
N THR A 168 5.43 0.20 5.68
CA THR A 168 6.74 0.45 5.04
C THR A 168 7.01 1.93 4.77
N LEU A 169 6.06 2.81 5.09
CA LEU A 169 6.27 4.25 5.06
C LEU A 169 7.29 4.68 6.13
N ASP A 170 8.02 5.75 5.84
CA ASP A 170 8.83 6.43 6.83
C ASP A 170 7.94 7.00 7.93
N ARG A 171 8.50 7.11 9.14
CA ARG A 171 7.78 7.61 10.31
C ARG A 171 7.10 8.96 10.07
N GLU A 172 7.78 9.90 9.41
CA GLU A 172 7.24 11.21 9.09
C GLU A 172 6.01 11.14 8.17
N SER A 173 5.99 10.18 7.24
CA SER A 173 4.82 9.95 6.36
C SER A 173 3.68 9.25 7.10
N LEU A 174 3.98 8.34 8.02
CA LEU A 174 2.99 7.66 8.87
C LEU A 174 2.33 8.58 9.90
N GLU A 175 3.12 9.46 10.51
CA GLU A 175 2.66 10.39 11.55
C GLU A 175 2.13 11.72 10.95
N MET A 176 2.07 11.82 9.62
CA MET A 176 1.48 12.97 8.93
C MET A 176 0.03 13.19 9.38
N GLU A 177 -0.31 14.44 9.67
CA GLU A 177 -1.66 14.79 10.11
C GLU A 177 -2.72 14.31 9.11
N GLY A 178 -3.68 13.54 9.61
CA GLY A 178 -4.77 12.99 8.81
C GLY A 178 -4.46 11.68 8.08
N PHE A 179 -3.22 11.18 8.14
CA PHE A 179 -2.90 9.83 7.70
C PHE A 179 -3.52 8.81 8.66
N LYS A 180 -4.55 8.10 8.19
CA LYS A 180 -5.17 6.97 8.91
C LYS A 180 -6.04 6.14 7.96
N PRO A 181 -6.25 4.85 8.24
CA PRO A 181 -7.21 4.04 7.51
C PRO A 181 -8.63 4.63 7.60
N SER A 182 -9.31 4.69 6.46
CA SER A 182 -10.71 5.10 6.37
C SER A 182 -11.65 3.95 6.04
N ARG A 183 -11.13 2.79 5.62
CA ARG A 183 -11.95 1.66 5.16
C ARG A 183 -11.49 0.29 5.66
N HIS A 184 -12.43 -0.62 5.83
CA HIS A 184 -12.19 -2.05 5.93
C HIS A 184 -12.35 -2.71 4.56
N VAL A 185 -11.47 -3.66 4.24
CA VAL A 185 -11.59 -4.50 3.05
C VAL A 185 -11.56 -5.96 3.51
N TRP A 186 -12.35 -6.82 2.87
CA TRP A 186 -12.53 -8.23 3.24
C TRP A 186 -12.92 -8.44 4.71
N ALA A 187 -13.73 -7.53 5.28
CA ALA A 187 -14.06 -7.50 6.71
C ALA A 187 -14.76 -8.78 7.22
N GLU A 188 -15.39 -9.52 6.32
CA GLU A 188 -15.97 -10.85 6.52
C GLU A 188 -14.94 -11.92 6.87
N ASP A 189 -13.72 -11.83 6.32
CA ASP A 189 -12.60 -12.74 6.59
C ASP A 189 -11.89 -12.42 7.93
N GLY A 190 -12.24 -11.29 8.55
CA GLY A 190 -11.56 -10.79 9.73
C GLY A 190 -11.73 -11.70 10.95
N ILE A 191 -10.63 -11.85 11.70
CA ILE A 191 -10.59 -12.63 12.93
C ILE A 191 -11.47 -11.97 14.00
N ALA A 192 -12.32 -12.77 14.66
CA ALA A 192 -13.37 -12.26 15.56
C ALA A 192 -12.83 -11.32 16.67
N TRP A 193 -11.80 -11.72 17.41
CA TRP A 193 -11.23 -10.91 18.48
C TRP A 193 -10.59 -9.61 17.96
N VAL A 194 -10.05 -9.64 16.74
CA VAL A 194 -9.43 -8.48 16.08
C VAL A 194 -10.50 -7.47 15.67
N LYS A 195 -11.62 -7.96 15.12
CA LYS A 195 -12.79 -7.12 14.82
C LYS A 195 -13.37 -6.51 16.10
N GLY A 196 -13.35 -7.27 17.19
CA GLY A 196 -13.62 -6.78 18.54
C GLY A 196 -12.70 -5.62 18.90
N LEU A 197 -11.38 -5.83 18.79
CA LEU A 197 -10.35 -4.84 19.15
C LEU A 197 -10.50 -3.54 18.36
N LEU A 198 -10.80 -3.61 17.06
CA LEU A 198 -11.01 -2.42 16.22
C LEU A 198 -12.28 -1.65 16.59
N LYS A 199 -13.33 -2.32 17.08
CA LYS A 199 -14.61 -1.69 17.41
C LYS A 199 -14.70 -1.19 18.85
N GLY A 200 -14.19 -1.99 19.78
CA GLY A 200 -14.32 -1.77 21.23
C GLY A 200 -12.99 -1.41 21.91
N GLY A 201 -11.88 -1.34 21.17
CA GLY A 201 -10.56 -1.09 21.75
C GLY A 201 -10.15 -2.19 22.74
N GLU A 202 -9.30 -1.84 23.71
CA GLU A 202 -8.81 -2.76 24.74
C GLU A 202 -9.93 -3.47 25.52
N SER A 203 -11.08 -2.80 25.71
CA SER A 203 -12.22 -3.38 26.43
C SER A 203 -12.81 -4.63 25.78
N SER A 204 -12.53 -4.87 24.49
CA SER A 204 -12.98 -6.09 23.81
C SER A 204 -12.06 -7.29 24.02
N LEU A 205 -10.86 -7.10 24.60
CA LEU A 205 -9.89 -8.16 24.87
C LEU A 205 -9.98 -8.70 26.30
N GLN A 206 -10.79 -8.06 27.14
CA GLN A 206 -11.05 -8.51 28.50
C GLN A 206 -12.12 -9.60 28.42
N ASP A 207 -11.72 -10.85 28.64
CA ASP A 207 -12.65 -11.96 28.83
C ASP A 207 -13.62 -11.59 29.96
N ARG A 208 -14.93 -11.64 29.68
CA ARG A 208 -15.97 -11.66 30.72
C ARG A 208 -16.32 -13.09 31.07
#